data_AF-X1G184-F1
#
_entry.id   AF-X1G184-F1
#
_cell.length_a   1.000
_cell.length_b   1.000
_cell.length_c   1.000
_cell.angle_alpha   90.00
_cell.angle_beta   90.00
_cell.angle_gamma   90.00
#
_symmetry.space_group_name_H-M   'P 1'
#
loop_
_entity.id
_entity.type
_entity.pdbx_description
1 polymer ?
#
loop_
_entity_poly.entity_id
_entity_poly.type
_entity_poly.pdbx_seq_one_letter_code
_entity_poly.pdbx_strand_id
1 'polypeptide(L)'
;MACELTPQERVIRAFRRKKPDKVPKDFGWTPQIHRLIKENTGSSDPLGYFDCEMRGVSWRATKNKRNFSFYLGKPPSPFSNWIDKGLFEMQSTETKKLRSFGGEWGKGKPPSSPWIDQEWGVGYI
;
A
#
# COMPACT_ATOMS: atom_id res chain seq x y z
N MET A 1 7.53 38.03 3.66
CA MET A 1 7.62 36.57 3.40
C MET A 1 6.21 36.03 3.42
N ALA A 2 5.69 35.52 2.30
CA ALA A 2 4.38 34.89 2.29
C ALA A 2 4.45 33.59 3.11
N CYS A 3 3.47 33.36 3.98
CA CYS A 3 3.36 32.14 4.76
C CYS A 3 3.20 30.96 3.79
N GLU A 4 4.19 30.06 3.77
CA GLU A 4 4.18 28.84 2.97
C GLU A 4 3.03 27.95 3.45
N LEU A 5 2.13 27.56 2.53
CA LEU A 5 0.99 26.73 2.90
C LEU A 5 1.47 25.31 3.14
N THR A 6 0.96 24.69 4.19
CA THR A 6 1.17 23.25 4.40
C THR A 6 0.58 22.45 3.22
N PRO A 7 1.10 21.24 2.93
CA PRO A 7 0.57 20.40 1.85
C PRO A 7 -0.94 20.20 1.94
N GLN A 8 -1.46 20.02 3.16
CA GLN A 8 -2.89 19.86 3.43
C GLN A 8 -3.68 21.14 3.11
N GLU A 9 -3.19 22.31 3.53
CA GLU A 9 -3.85 23.58 3.26
C GLU A 9 -3.88 23.88 1.76
N ARG A 10 -2.84 23.52 1.00
CA ARG A 10 -2.85 23.66 -0.46
C ARG A 10 -3.92 22.82 -1.11
N VAL A 11 -4.04 21.56 -0.72
CA VAL A 11 -5.08 20.65 -1.23
C VAL A 11 -6.46 21.23 -0.93
N ILE A 12 -6.72 21.63 0.33
CA ILE A 12 -7.99 22.24 0.74
C ILE A 12 -8.27 23.52 -0.06
N ARG A 13 -7.26 24.36 -0.29
CA ARG A 13 -7.39 25.63 -1.01
C ARG A 13 -7.69 25.40 -2.49
N ALA A 14 -7.03 24.42 -3.11
CA ALA A 14 -7.30 23.98 -4.48
C ALA A 14 -8.74 23.46 -4.63
N PHE A 15 -9.22 22.62 -3.71
CA PHE A 15 -10.62 22.16 -3.70
C PHE A 15 -11.63 23.30 -3.53
N ARG A 16 -11.26 24.34 -2.79
CA ARG A 16 -12.07 25.58 -2.64
C ARG A 16 -11.96 26.53 -3.82
N ARG A 17 -11.31 26.13 -4.93
CA ARG A 17 -11.07 26.95 -6.13
C ARG A 17 -10.36 28.28 -5.82
N LYS A 18 -9.52 28.31 -4.78
CA LYS A 18 -8.65 29.44 -4.45
C LYS A 18 -7.23 29.15 -4.95
N LYS A 19 -6.47 30.18 -5.32
CA LYS A 19 -5.09 30.04 -5.78
C LYS A 19 -4.18 29.58 -4.64
N PRO A 20 -3.58 28.36 -4.68
CA PRO A 20 -2.53 27.96 -3.76
C PRO A 20 -1.19 28.59 -4.15
N ASP A 21 -0.22 28.54 -3.25
CA ASP A 21 1.19 28.88 -3.49
C ASP A 21 1.85 27.93 -4.50
N LYS A 22 1.58 26.61 -4.40
CA LYS A 22 2.02 25.57 -5.34
C LYS A 22 0.88 24.62 -5.70
N VAL A 23 0.90 24.10 -6.92
CA VAL A 23 -0.08 23.10 -7.39
C VAL A 23 0.15 21.77 -6.65
N PRO A 24 -0.84 21.22 -5.93
CA PRO A 24 -0.72 19.88 -5.36
C PRO A 24 -0.64 18.84 -6.49
N LYS A 25 0.38 17.98 -6.46
CA LYS A 25 0.61 16.91 -7.44
C LYS A 25 0.56 15.56 -6.74
N ASP A 26 0.01 14.58 -7.44
CA ASP A 26 0.02 13.17 -7.03
C ASP A 26 0.15 12.30 -8.28
N PHE A 27 0.83 11.17 -8.13
CA PHE A 27 1.07 10.21 -9.21
C PHE A 27 0.99 8.79 -8.68
N GLY A 28 0.11 7.99 -9.27
CA GLY A 28 0.16 6.54 -9.19
C GLY A 28 0.92 5.99 -10.40
N TRP A 29 1.95 5.18 -10.16
CA TRP A 29 2.70 4.54 -11.23
C TRP A 29 2.47 3.03 -11.23
N THR A 30 2.37 2.46 -12.42
CA THR A 30 2.54 1.02 -12.58
C THR A 30 4.01 0.65 -12.40
N PRO A 31 4.32 -0.61 -12.02
CA PRO A 31 5.70 -1.06 -11.83
C PRO A 31 6.60 -0.82 -13.05
N GLN A 32 6.06 -0.91 -14.26
CA GLN A 32 6.76 -0.64 -15.51
C GLN A 32 7.14 0.83 -15.64
N ILE A 33 6.20 1.74 -15.34
CA ILE A 33 6.46 3.18 -15.37
C ILE A 33 7.47 3.58 -14.28
N HIS A 34 7.40 2.96 -13.11
CA HIS A 34 8.37 3.20 -12.04
C HIS A 34 9.80 2.85 -12.47
N ARG A 35 9.99 1.75 -13.22
CA ARG A 35 11.31 1.39 -13.79
C ARG A 35 11.80 2.44 -14.78
N LEU A 36 10.94 2.88 -15.71
CA LEU A 36 11.28 3.92 -16.68
C LEU A 36 11.65 5.25 -16.01
N ILE A 37 10.94 5.64 -14.95
CA ILE A 37 11.27 6.85 -14.20
C ILE A 37 12.64 6.72 -13.55
N LYS A 38 12.92 5.58 -12.92
CA LYS A 38 14.22 5.32 -12.30
C LYS A 38 15.36 5.35 -13.32
N GLU A 39 15.18 4.73 -14.49
CA GLU A 39 16.17 4.71 -15.58
C GLU A 39 16.42 6.12 -16.15
N ASN A 40 15.36 6.90 -16.37
CA ASN A 40 15.48 8.22 -17.00
C ASN A 40 15.92 9.33 -16.03
N THR A 41 15.50 9.27 -14.77
CA THR A 41 15.81 10.32 -13.78
C THR A 41 17.03 9.98 -12.92
N GLY A 42 17.42 8.70 -12.85
CA GLY A 42 18.42 8.21 -11.91
C GLY A 42 17.97 8.24 -10.44
N SER A 43 16.77 8.75 -10.13
CA SER A 43 16.26 8.84 -8.76
C SER A 43 15.65 7.52 -8.31
N SER A 44 15.99 7.09 -7.09
CA SER A 44 15.28 5.98 -6.41
C SER A 44 14.00 6.43 -5.71
N ASP A 45 13.77 7.75 -5.60
CA ASP A 45 12.56 8.35 -5.04
C ASP A 45 11.89 9.25 -6.09
N PRO A 46 10.94 8.70 -6.87
CA PRO A 46 10.18 9.47 -7.85
C PRO A 46 9.32 10.58 -7.23
N LEU A 47 8.76 10.35 -6.04
CA LEU A 47 7.88 11.33 -5.39
C LEU A 47 8.68 12.56 -4.96
N GLY A 48 9.85 12.35 -4.36
CA GLY A 48 10.78 13.43 -4.04
C GLY A 48 11.29 14.16 -5.29
N TYR A 49 11.62 13.43 -6.36
CA TYR A 49 12.10 14.02 -7.61
C TYR A 49 11.10 14.99 -8.24
N PHE A 50 9.81 14.62 -8.26
CA PHE A 50 8.74 15.48 -8.79
C PHE A 50 8.16 16.45 -7.76
N ASP A 51 8.74 16.48 -6.56
CA ASP A 51 8.32 17.33 -5.44
C ASP A 51 6.82 17.16 -5.14
N CYS A 52 6.41 15.89 -5.07
CA CYS A 52 5.07 15.43 -4.76
C CYS A 52 4.92 15.30 -3.24
N GLU A 53 4.05 16.13 -2.68
CA GLU A 53 3.91 16.29 -1.23
C GLU A 53 2.68 15.56 -0.65
N MET A 54 2.05 14.69 -1.44
CA MET A 54 0.83 14.03 -1.02
C MET A 54 1.11 12.98 0.06
N ARG A 55 0.33 13.02 1.14
CA ARG A 55 0.32 11.97 2.15
C ARG A 55 -0.75 10.94 1.81
N GLY A 56 -0.36 9.66 1.80
CA GLY A 56 -1.31 8.56 1.71
C GLY A 56 -2.24 8.56 2.91
N VAL A 57 -3.54 8.71 2.68
CA VAL A 57 -4.57 8.50 3.70
C VAL A 57 -5.18 7.13 3.44
N SER A 58 -4.99 6.22 4.37
CA SER A 58 -5.59 4.88 4.31
C SER A 58 -6.51 4.68 5.51
N TRP A 59 -7.50 3.79 5.33
CA TRP A 59 -8.31 3.33 6.43
C TRP A 59 -7.43 2.56 7.40
N ARG A 60 -7.37 3.01 8.65
CA ARG A 60 -6.76 2.22 9.71
C ARG A 60 -7.60 0.96 9.90
N ALA A 61 -6.94 -0.18 10.07
CA ALA A 61 -7.62 -1.42 10.43
C ALA A 61 -8.53 -1.20 11.64
N THR A 62 -9.76 -1.70 11.56
CA THR A 62 -10.71 -1.56 12.67
C THR A 62 -10.18 -2.26 13.91
N LYS A 63 -10.40 -1.68 15.09
CA LYS A 63 -10.08 -2.32 16.37
C LYS A 63 -10.99 -3.53 16.64
N ASN A 64 -12.16 -3.57 16.02
CA ASN A 64 -13.15 -4.62 16.22
C ASN A 64 -13.01 -5.70 15.14
N LYS A 65 -12.37 -6.82 15.47
CA LYS A 65 -12.27 -8.01 14.60
C LYS A 65 -13.64 -8.71 14.55
N ARG A 66 -14.47 -8.40 13.54
CA ARG A 66 -15.76 -9.06 13.33
C ARG A 66 -15.59 -10.34 12.50
N ASN A 67 -16.29 -11.40 12.89
CA ASN A 67 -16.32 -12.62 12.10
C ASN A 67 -17.32 -12.46 10.93
N PHE A 68 -16.81 -12.51 9.69
CA PHE A 68 -17.60 -12.43 8.46
C PHE A 68 -17.85 -13.81 7.82
N SER A 69 -17.44 -14.92 8.45
CA SER A 69 -17.60 -16.27 7.89
C SER A 69 -19.06 -16.60 7.57
N PHE A 70 -20.00 -16.03 8.32
CA PHE A 70 -21.44 -16.17 8.08
C PHE A 70 -21.88 -15.66 6.70
N TYR A 71 -21.25 -14.60 6.18
CA TYR A 71 -21.61 -13.99 4.90
C TYR A 71 -20.82 -14.53 3.72
N LEU A 72 -19.58 -14.98 3.96
CA LEU A 72 -18.65 -15.31 2.88
C LEU A 72 -18.85 -16.72 2.30
N GLY A 73 -19.68 -17.56 2.93
CA GLY A 73 -19.95 -18.92 2.46
C GLY A 73 -18.67 -19.77 2.30
N LYS A 74 -18.80 -20.95 1.67
CA LYS A 74 -17.64 -21.68 1.16
C LYS A 74 -17.39 -21.20 -0.27
N PRO A 75 -16.19 -20.67 -0.59
CA PRO A 75 -15.90 -20.27 -1.96
C PRO A 75 -15.94 -21.50 -2.88
N PRO A 76 -16.38 -21.34 -4.15
CA PRO A 76 -16.44 -22.45 -5.09
C PRO A 76 -15.05 -23.02 -5.37
N SER A 77 -14.97 -24.32 -5.67
CA SER A 77 -13.75 -24.98 -6.15
C SER A 77 -13.21 -24.24 -7.39
N PRO A 78 -11.89 -23.98 -7.51
CA PRO A 78 -10.76 -24.49 -6.72
C PRO A 78 -10.37 -23.64 -5.48
N PHE A 79 -11.11 -22.57 -5.18
CA PHE A 79 -10.77 -21.61 -4.12
C PHE A 79 -11.20 -22.07 -2.71
N SER A 80 -11.90 -23.20 -2.60
CA SER A 80 -12.32 -23.81 -1.33
C SER A 80 -11.15 -24.03 -0.36
N ASN A 81 -9.97 -24.36 -0.90
CA ASN A 81 -8.80 -24.75 -0.10
C ASN A 81 -7.98 -23.53 0.38
N TRP A 82 -8.36 -22.31 0.01
CA TRP A 82 -7.63 -21.08 0.37
C TRP A 82 -7.98 -20.60 1.78
N ILE A 83 -9.20 -20.87 2.25
CA ILE A 83 -9.64 -20.48 3.60
C ILE A 83 -8.89 -21.28 4.66
N ASP A 84 -8.69 -22.58 4.45
CA ASP A 84 -8.03 -23.46 5.42
C ASP A 84 -6.53 -23.15 5.58
N LYS A 85 -5.88 -22.65 4.54
CA LYS A 85 -4.44 -22.28 4.58
C LYS A 85 -4.22 -20.83 5.03
N GLY A 86 -5.06 -19.88 4.61
CA GLY A 86 -4.91 -18.46 4.95
C GLY A 86 -5.20 -18.13 6.42
N LEU A 87 -6.13 -18.84 7.07
CA LEU A 87 -6.45 -18.58 8.48
C LEU A 87 -5.36 -19.08 9.45
N PHE A 88 -4.63 -20.14 9.07
CA PHE A 88 -3.63 -20.78 9.94
C PHE A 88 -2.31 -19.99 9.99
N GLU A 89 -1.92 -19.34 8.89
CA GLU A 89 -0.71 -18.49 8.85
C GLU A 89 -0.89 -17.13 9.53
N MET A 90 -2.14 -16.63 9.63
CA MET A 90 -2.44 -15.34 10.26
C MET A 90 -2.45 -15.41 11.79
N GLN A 91 -2.69 -16.59 12.39
CA GLN A 91 -2.64 -16.77 13.85
C GLN A 91 -1.25 -17.13 14.40
N SER A 92 -0.38 -17.73 13.60
CA SER A 92 0.97 -18.13 14.05
C SER A 92 1.98 -16.98 14.05
N THR A 93 1.76 -15.93 13.25
CA THR A 93 2.67 -14.79 13.13
C THR A 93 2.40 -13.68 14.17
N GLU A 94 1.17 -13.55 14.69
CA GLU A 94 0.86 -12.58 15.76
C GLU A 94 1.43 -12.99 17.14
N THR A 95 1.59 -14.28 17.42
CA THR A 95 2.04 -14.76 18.76
C THR A 95 3.55 -14.76 18.98
N LYS A 96 4.36 -14.77 17.92
CA LYS A 96 5.84 -14.76 18.04
C LYS A 96 6.49 -13.38 17.86
N LYS A 97 5.84 -12.42 17.19
CA LYS A 97 6.48 -11.14 16.82
C LYS A 97 6.42 -10.03 17.88
N LEU A 98 5.67 -10.19 18.97
CA LEU A 98 5.58 -9.17 20.03
C LEU A 98 6.74 -9.19 21.04
N ARG A 99 7.69 -10.15 20.95
CA ARG A 99 8.85 -10.25 21.88
C ARG A 99 10.22 -9.88 21.31
N SER A 100 10.35 -9.57 20.02
CA SER A 100 11.65 -9.23 19.43
C SER A 100 11.51 -8.11 18.41
N PHE A 101 11.38 -6.89 18.92
CA PHE A 101 11.66 -5.68 18.16
C PHE A 101 13.18 -5.62 17.94
N GLY A 102 13.64 -6.22 16.85
CA GLY A 102 15.07 -6.32 16.49
C GLY A 102 15.41 -7.70 15.95
N GLY A 103 15.20 -7.93 14.66
CA GLY A 103 15.59 -9.20 14.02
C GLY A 103 15.00 -9.34 12.61
N GLU A 104 15.90 -9.56 11.65
CA GLU A 104 15.73 -9.87 10.23
C GLU A 104 14.34 -10.35 9.77
N TRP A 105 13.85 -9.73 8.69
CA TRP A 105 12.68 -10.21 7.96
C TRP A 105 12.93 -11.63 7.43
N GLY A 106 12.28 -12.60 8.07
CA GLY A 106 12.41 -14.02 7.77
C GLY A 106 12.06 -14.37 6.32
N LYS A 107 12.89 -15.26 5.76
CA LYS A 107 12.86 -15.86 4.42
C LYS A 107 11.65 -16.80 4.17
N GLY A 108 10.43 -16.36 4.44
CA GLY A 108 9.22 -17.06 4.04
C GLY A 108 8.53 -16.27 2.93
N LYS A 109 8.57 -16.76 1.70
CA LYS A 109 7.71 -16.21 0.64
C LYS A 109 6.26 -16.54 1.01
N PRO A 110 5.34 -15.57 1.13
CA PRO A 110 3.92 -15.90 1.21
C PRO A 110 3.55 -16.70 -0.05
N PRO A 111 2.59 -17.65 0.01
CA PRO A 111 2.15 -18.37 -1.17
C PRO A 111 1.73 -17.36 -2.24
N SER A 112 2.52 -17.28 -3.31
CA SER A 112 2.21 -16.41 -4.44
C SER A 112 0.92 -16.91 -5.09
N SER A 113 -0.03 -16.01 -5.26
CA SER A 113 -1.21 -16.27 -6.06
C SER A 113 -0.76 -16.29 -7.53
N PRO A 114 -0.86 -17.43 -8.25
CA PRO A 114 -0.30 -17.58 -9.61
C PRO A 114 -0.82 -16.52 -10.60
N TRP A 115 -2.02 -16.00 -10.35
CA TRP A 115 -2.72 -15.02 -11.18
C TRP A 115 -2.29 -13.57 -10.91
N ILE A 116 -1.86 -13.26 -9.68
CA ILE A 116 -1.41 -11.90 -9.30
C ILE A 116 -0.04 -11.62 -9.93
N ASP A 117 0.81 -12.64 -10.01
CA ASP A 117 2.18 -12.50 -10.50
C ASP A 117 2.27 -12.49 -12.03
N GLN A 118 1.33 -13.14 -12.74
CA GLN A 118 1.36 -13.26 -14.19
C GLN A 118 0.62 -12.13 -14.93
N GLU A 119 -0.48 -11.60 -14.38
CA GLU A 119 -1.27 -10.58 -15.09
C GLU A 119 -1.02 -9.15 -14.62
N TRP A 120 -0.66 -8.94 -13.35
CA TRP A 120 -0.62 -7.59 -12.77
C TRP A 120 0.78 -7.08 -12.40
N GLY A 121 1.82 -7.89 -12.56
CA GLY A 121 3.21 -7.47 -12.36
C GLY A 121 3.47 -6.80 -11.01
N VAL A 122 2.67 -7.13 -9.98
CA VAL A 122 2.77 -6.54 -8.64
C VAL A 122 3.99 -7.14 -7.95
N GLY A 123 5.17 -6.64 -8.31
CA GLY A 123 6.34 -6.80 -7.47
C GLY A 123 6.06 -6.18 -6.11
N TYR A 124 6.23 -6.95 -5.05
CA TYR A 124 6.20 -6.46 -3.67
C TYR A 124 7.27 -5.36 -3.52
N ILE A 125 6.83 -4.18 -3.06
CA ILE A 125 7.67 -3.08 -2.55
C ILE A 125 7.86 -3.30 -1.05
#